data_AF-A0A1A7WUV6-F1
#
_entry.id   AF-A0A1A7WUV6-F1
#
_cell.length_a   1.000
_cell.length_b   1.000
_cell.length_c   1.000
_cell.angle_alpha   90.00
_cell.angle_beta   90.00
_cell.angle_gamma   90.00
#
_symmetry.space_group_name_H-M   'P 1'
#
loop_
_entity.id
_entity.type
_entity.pdbx_description
1 polymer ?
#
loop_
_entity_poly.entity_id
_entity_poly.type
_entity_poly.pdbx_seq_one_letter_code
_entity_poly.pdbx_strand_id
1 'polypeptide(L)' 'FTSKGSSVYAIMTAKPAETILQLLIPKTSASSKVTLLGYPFPLPWSPVHPNGGLTILLPELPCSPGHAWTLKLDHVQ' A
#
# COMPACT_ATOMS: atom_id res chain seq x y z
N PHE A 1 -2.94 7.67 7.17
CA PHE A 1 -3.81 6.49 7.03
C PHE A 1 -5.25 6.88 7.30
N THR A 2 -6.21 6.18 6.71
CA THR A 2 -7.65 6.22 7.05
C THR A 2 -8.27 4.83 6.85
N SER A 3 -9.49 4.58 7.29
CA SER A 3 -10.17 3.29 7.11
C SER A 3 -11.63 3.45 6.71
N LYS A 4 -12.16 2.47 5.98
CA LYS A 4 -13.58 2.34 5.65
C LYS A 4 -13.95 0.87 5.58
N GLY A 5 -14.84 0.42 6.47
CA GLY A 5 -15.15 -1.00 6.61
C GLY A 5 -13.91 -1.79 7.02
N SER A 6 -13.64 -2.91 6.35
CA SER A 6 -12.47 -3.77 6.57
C SER A 6 -11.22 -3.34 5.80
N SER A 7 -11.23 -2.17 5.16
CA SER A 7 -10.14 -1.68 4.33
C SER A 7 -9.41 -0.52 5.02
N VAL A 8 -8.08 -0.57 4.99
CA VAL A 8 -7.20 0.53 5.40
C VAL A 8 -6.63 1.20 4.16
N TYR A 9 -6.54 2.53 4.18
CA TYR A 9 -6.01 3.33 3.09
C TYR A 9 -4.75 4.04 3.55
N ALA A 10 -3.63 3.72 2.89
CA ALA A 10 -2.36 4.42 3.06
C ALA A 10 -2.23 5.46 1.94
N ILE A 11 -2.07 6.73 2.32
CA ILE A 11 -2.02 7.84 1.37
C ILE A 11 -0.58 8.36 1.38
N MET A 12 0.07 8.27 0.22
CA MET A 12 1.38 8.84 -0.03
C MET A 12 1.17 10.24 -0.59
N THR A 13 1.70 11.26 0.06
CA THR A 13 1.57 12.68 -0.35
C THR A 13 2.86 13.22 -0.98
N ALA A 14 3.83 12.34 -1.23
CA ALA A 14 5.06 12.63 -1.95
C ALA A 14 5.41 11.40 -2.80
N LYS A 15 6.00 11.64 -3.98
CA LYS A 15 6.47 10.55 -4.84
C LYS A 15 7.68 9.90 -4.17
N PRO A 16 7.66 8.59 -3.90
CA PRO A 16 8.83 7.90 -3.35
C PRO A 16 9.98 7.94 -4.37
N ALA A 17 11.20 8.09 -3.86
CA ALA A 17 12.40 8.09 -4.68
C ALA A 17 12.71 6.69 -5.27
N GLU A 18 12.28 5.65 -4.57
CA GLU A 18 12.43 4.25 -4.96
C GLU A 18 11.09 3.62 -5.32
N THR A 19 11.13 2.52 -6.06
CA THR A 19 9.94 1.71 -6.38
C THR A 19 9.49 0.83 -5.21
N ILE A 20 10.31 0.71 -4.17
CA ILE A 20 9.99 -0.07 -2.97
C ILE A 20 9.44 0.88 -1.91
N LEU A 21 8.22 0.61 -1.45
CA LEU A 21 7.61 1.31 -0.32
C LEU A 21 7.53 0.37 0.88
N GLN A 22 8.10 0.79 2.01
CA GLN A 22 7.93 0.10 3.28
C GLN A 22 6.93 0.84 4.16
N LEU A 23 5.93 0.10 4.63
CA LEU A 23 5.01 0.53 5.67
C LEU A 23 5.28 -0.35 6.90
N LEU A 24 5.68 0.25 8.02
CA LEU A 24 6.01 -0.53 9.24
C LEU A 24 4.77 -1.09 9.97
N ILE A 25 3.59 -0.59 9.58
CA ILE A 25 2.25 -1.03 9.97
C ILE A 25 1.35 -0.95 8.73
N PRO A 26 0.23 -1.68 8.63
CA PRO A 26 -0.36 -2.62 9.59
C PRO A 26 0.29 -4.01 9.57
N LYS A 27 -0.23 -4.94 10.40
CA LYS A 27 0.11 -6.36 10.31
C LYS A 27 -0.62 -6.99 9.12
N THR A 28 0.09 -7.78 8.35
CA THR A 28 -0.44 -8.49 7.18
C THR A 28 -0.76 -9.95 7.51
N SER A 29 -1.57 -10.56 6.65
CA SER A 29 -1.94 -11.97 6.68
C SER A 29 -1.85 -12.57 5.28
N ALA A 30 -1.95 -13.90 5.16
CA ALA A 30 -1.90 -14.57 3.85
C ALA A 30 -3.04 -14.14 2.90
N SER A 31 -4.14 -13.60 3.43
CA SER A 31 -5.26 -13.08 2.64
C SER A 31 -5.16 -11.57 2.35
N SER A 32 -4.11 -10.89 2.84
CA SER A 32 -3.95 -9.46 2.62
C SER A 32 -3.80 -9.13 1.14
N LYS A 33 -4.50 -8.09 0.70
CA LYS A 33 -4.42 -7.59 -0.67
C LYS A 33 -4.01 -6.13 -0.65
N VAL A 34 -3.06 -5.80 -1.51
CA VAL A 34 -2.56 -4.44 -1.70
C VAL A 34 -2.93 -4.01 -3.11
N THR A 35 -3.63 -2.89 -3.23
CA THR A 35 -4.04 -2.32 -4.52
C THR A 35 -3.72 -0.83 -4.54
N LEU A 36 -3.24 -0.33 -5.68
CA LEU A 36 -3.12 1.10 -5.92
C LEU A 36 -4.43 1.60 -6.55
N LEU A 37 -5.09 2.59 -5.95
CA LEU A 37 -6.33 3.11 -6.51
C LEU A 37 -6.08 3.72 -7.90
N GLY A 38 -6.90 3.32 -8.88
CA GLY A 38 -6.73 3.70 -10.28
C GLY A 38 -5.77 2.80 -11.08
N TYR A 39 -5.15 1.80 -10.44
CA TYR A 39 -4.34 0.79 -11.12
C TYR A 39 -5.10 -0.55 -11.15
N PRO A 40 -5.17 -1.23 -12.31
CA PRO A 40 -6.07 -2.37 -12.50
C PRO A 40 -5.62 -3.67 -11.80
N PHE A 41 -4.34 -3.78 -11.42
CA PHE A 41 -3.78 -5.01 -10.87
C PHE A 41 -3.41 -4.89 -9.38
N PRO A 42 -3.50 -5.97 -8.59
CA PRO A 42 -2.91 -6.01 -7.26
C PRO A 42 -1.40 -5.79 -7.31
N LEU A 43 -0.85 -5.18 -6.25
CA LEU A 43 0.58 -4.97 -6.13
C LEU A 43 1.25 -6.17 -5.43
N PRO A 44 2.44 -6.59 -5.88
CA PRO A 44 3.28 -7.52 -5.13
C PRO A 44 3.69 -6.91 -3.80
N TRP A 45 3.67 -7.73 -2.74
CA TRP A 45 4.09 -7.31 -1.42
C TRP A 45 4.64 -8.48 -0.61
N SER A 46 5.41 -8.17 0.43
CA SER A 46 5.91 -9.13 1.42
C SER A 46 5.88 -8.53 2.83
N PRO A 47 5.72 -9.34 3.89
CA PRO A 47 5.83 -8.84 5.25
C PRO A 47 7.27 -8.37 5.52
N VAL A 48 7.43 -7.27 6.25
CA VAL A 48 8.77 -6.81 6.69
C VAL A 48 9.28 -7.70 7.82
N HIS A 49 8.39 -8.01 8.79
CA HIS A 49 8.67 -8.90 9.91
C HIS A 49 7.52 -9.90 10.09
N PRO A 50 7.74 -11.05 10.76
CA PRO A 50 6.67 -12.02 11.04
C PRO A 50 5.44 -11.41 11.77
N ASN A 51 5.65 -10.33 12.52
CA ASN A 51 4.62 -9.71 13.36
C ASN A 51 4.15 -8.34 12.85
N GLY A 52 4.63 -7.84 11.70
CA GLY A 52 4.15 -6.54 11.24
C GLY A 52 4.90 -5.95 10.04
N GLY A 53 4.25 -4.96 9.45
CA GLY A 53 4.75 -4.19 8.33
C GLY A 53 4.61 -4.91 6.99
N LEU A 54 4.66 -4.13 5.92
CA LEU A 54 4.74 -4.64 4.56
C LEU A 54 5.68 -3.83 3.68
N THR A 55 6.37 -4.55 2.81
CA THR A 55 7.15 -4.02 1.69
C THR A 55 6.31 -4.19 0.43
N ILE A 56 6.12 -3.12 -0.32
CA ILE A 56 5.28 -3.08 -1.53
C ILE A 56 6.18 -2.72 -2.71
N LEU A 57 6.06 -3.49 -3.79
CA LEU A 57 6.65 -3.10 -5.08
C LEU A 57 5.65 -2.21 -5.82
N LEU A 58 5.98 -0.92 -5.94
CA LEU A 58 5.18 0.06 -6.65
C LEU A 58 5.43 -0.01 -8.17
N PRO A 59 4.39 0.16 -8.99
CA PRO A 59 4.56 0.39 -10.41
C PRO A 59 5.09 1.81 -10.65
N GLU A 60 5.33 2.14 -11.91
CA GLU A 60 5.51 3.54 -12.29
C GLU A 60 4.26 4.33 -11.91
N LEU A 61 4.43 5.30 -11.00
CA LEU A 61 3.32 6.07 -10.47
C LEU A 61 2.85 7.11 -11.49
N PRO A 62 1.55 7.13 -11.85
CA PRO A 62 1.02 8.11 -12.78
C PRO A 62 1.12 9.51 -12.21
N CYS A 63 1.27 10.51 -13.08
CA CYS A 63 1.22 11.91 -12.67
C CYS A 63 -0.18 12.22 -12.09
N SER A 64 -0.23 12.69 -10.83
CA SER A 64 -1.48 13.12 -10.21
C SER A 64 -1.39 14.61 -9.84
N PRO A 65 -2.41 15.44 -10.15
CA PRO A 65 -2.37 16.88 -9.85
C PRO A 65 -2.14 17.17 -8.36
N GLY A 66 -2.68 16.31 -7.48
CA GLY A 66 -2.52 16.41 -6.04
C GLY A 66 -1.22 15.82 -5.48
N HIS A 67 -0.35 15.27 -6.34
CA HIS A 67 0.88 14.56 -5.95
C HIS A 67 0.65 13.52 -4.85
N ALA A 68 -0.50 12.86 -4.94
CA ALA A 68 -0.95 11.87 -3.98
C ALA A 68 -1.32 10.56 -4.65
N TRP A 69 -0.99 9.45 -3.98
CA TRP A 69 -1.30 8.09 -4.41
C TRP A 69 -1.85 7.33 -3.20
N THR A 70 -2.92 6.57 -3.41
CA THR A 70 -3.60 5.87 -2.32
C THR A 70 -3.52 4.37 -2.55
N LEU A 71 -2.94 3.68 -1.57
CA LEU A 71 -2.96 2.23 -1.47
C LEU A 71 -4.16 1.81 -0.65
N LYS A 72 -4.96 0.89 -1.17
CA LYS A 72 -5.99 0.19 -0.42
C LYS A 72 -5.45 -1.17 0.03
N LEU A 73 -5.45 -1.36 1.34
CA LEU A 73 -5.01 -2.53 2.07
C LEU A 73 -6.25 -3.26 2.59
N ASP A 74 -6.54 -4.43 2.05
CA ASP A 74 -7.64 -5.29 2.50
C ASP A 74 -7.11 -6.44 3.36
N HIS A 75 -7.90 -6.87 4.34
CA HIS A 75 -7.58 -7.98 5.25
C HIS A 75 -6.25 -7.78 6.02
N VAL A 76 -6.06 -6.58 6.57
CA VAL A 76 -4.94 -6.19 7.44
C VAL A 76 -5.41 -5.95 8.87
N GLN A 77 -4.50 -6.04 9.86
CA GLN A 77 -4.77 -5.89 11.30
C GLN A 77 -3.99 -4.75 11.92
#